data_AF-A0A969GKS2-F1
#
_entry.id   AF-A0A969GKS2-F1
#
_cell.length_a   1.000
_cell.length_b   1.000
_cell.length_c   1.000
_cell.angle_alpha   90.00
_cell.angle_beta   90.00
_cell.angle_gamma   90.00
#
_symmetry.space_group_name_H-M   'P 1'
#
loop_
_entity.id
_entity.type
_entity.pdbx_description
1 polymer ?
#
loop_
_entity_poly.entity_id
_entity_poly.type
_entity_poly.pdbx_seq_one_letter_code
_entity_poly.pdbx_strand_id
1 'polypeptide(L)'
;MLAKQNDQSTIEQTPAVQTRRKSPFLTANVMLGFGLILLWLALLLRAPVYLPMQLASWLTFLALFITPGYLLGDMLVWRLRLDWLERMALAFPLGVAVMALPGLFVLLQHGTIVELTTGWIAVTTAVVIGWLLHLVLTRADAGR
;
A
#
# COMPACT_ATOMS: atom_id res chain seq x y z
N MET A 1 -23.04 -7.53 -67.69
CA MET A 1 -22.66 -6.71 -66.52
C MET A 1 -22.78 -7.59 -65.29
N LEU A 2 -21.69 -8.28 -64.94
CA LEU A 2 -21.65 -9.34 -63.93
C LEU A 2 -20.73 -8.92 -62.79
N ALA A 3 -21.25 -9.09 -61.59
CA ALA A 3 -20.68 -8.76 -60.31
C ALA A 3 -19.26 -9.31 -60.13
N LYS A 4 -18.32 -8.44 -59.75
CA LYS A 4 -17.01 -8.84 -59.23
C LYS A 4 -17.13 -8.97 -57.71
N GLN A 5 -17.61 -10.15 -57.33
CA GLN A 5 -17.67 -10.74 -55.99
C GLN A 5 -16.26 -10.76 -55.39
N ASN A 6 -16.01 -9.95 -54.37
CA ASN A 6 -15.94 -10.36 -52.97
C ASN A 6 -14.89 -11.46 -52.72
N ASP A 7 -13.62 -11.05 -52.62
CA ASP A 7 -12.50 -11.94 -52.26
C ASP A 7 -11.59 -11.23 -51.23
N GLN A 8 -12.20 -10.82 -50.11
CA GLN A 8 -11.50 -10.31 -48.92
C GLN A 8 -11.87 -11.08 -47.64
N SER A 9 -12.54 -12.23 -47.79
CA SER A 9 -12.65 -13.18 -46.69
C SER A 9 -11.32 -13.90 -46.52
N THR A 10 -10.83 -13.99 -45.29
CA THR A 10 -9.68 -14.82 -44.86
C THR A 10 -8.32 -14.11 -44.80
N ILE A 11 -8.29 -12.87 -44.28
CA ILE A 11 -7.20 -12.57 -43.34
C ILE A 11 -7.64 -13.19 -42.02
N GLU A 12 -7.14 -14.39 -41.74
CA GLU A 12 -7.15 -14.98 -40.41
C GLU A 12 -6.55 -13.95 -39.44
N GLN A 13 -7.42 -13.20 -38.78
CA GLN A 13 -7.10 -12.58 -37.51
C GLN A 13 -6.90 -13.71 -36.52
N THR A 14 -5.71 -14.32 -36.58
CA THR A 14 -5.20 -15.19 -35.52
C THR A 14 -5.34 -14.35 -34.26
N PRO A 15 -6.21 -14.71 -33.30
CA PRO A 15 -6.34 -13.95 -32.07
C PRO A 15 -4.98 -14.06 -31.41
N ALA A 16 -4.21 -12.97 -31.46
CA ALA A 16 -2.94 -12.87 -30.78
C ALA A 16 -3.24 -13.27 -29.34
N VAL A 17 -2.73 -14.44 -28.96
CA VAL A 17 -2.78 -14.96 -27.61
C VAL A 17 -2.10 -13.87 -26.79
N GLN A 18 -2.92 -12.99 -26.20
CA GLN A 18 -2.49 -11.99 -25.25
C GLN A 18 -2.00 -12.80 -24.07
N THR A 19 -0.73 -13.20 -24.15
CA THR A 19 0.02 -13.78 -23.07
C THR A 19 -0.22 -12.84 -21.90
N ARG A 20 -0.95 -13.35 -20.91
CA ARG A 20 -1.34 -12.68 -19.67
C ARG A 20 -0.04 -12.29 -18.97
N ARG A 21 0.59 -11.19 -19.39
CA ARG A 21 1.77 -10.63 -18.74
C ARG A 21 1.33 -10.39 -17.31
N LYS A 22 1.80 -11.24 -16.39
CA LYS A 22 1.74 -10.97 -14.97
C LYS A 22 2.39 -9.60 -14.81
N SER A 23 1.55 -8.60 -14.57
CA SER A 23 1.96 -7.21 -14.67
C SER A 23 3.01 -6.98 -13.58
N PRO A 24 4.24 -6.52 -13.91
CA PRO A 24 5.32 -6.31 -12.93
C PRO A 24 4.91 -5.37 -11.78
N PHE A 25 3.87 -4.58 -12.00
CA PHE A 25 3.24 -3.69 -11.04
C PHE A 25 2.71 -4.39 -9.78
N LEU A 26 2.21 -5.63 -9.87
CA LEU A 26 1.69 -6.33 -8.69
C LEU A 26 2.83 -6.72 -7.72
N THR A 27 3.99 -7.11 -8.28
CA THR A 27 5.15 -7.51 -7.50
C THR A 27 5.84 -6.31 -6.84
N ALA A 28 5.92 -5.19 -7.56
CA ALA A 28 6.54 -3.96 -7.06
C ALA A 28 5.80 -3.39 -5.84
N ASN A 29 4.46 -3.34 -5.87
CA ASN A 29 3.66 -2.81 -4.77
C ASN A 29 3.80 -3.64 -3.49
N VAL A 30 3.76 -4.96 -3.62
CA VAL A 30 3.93 -5.87 -2.49
C VAL A 30 5.34 -5.74 -1.90
N MET A 31 6.36 -5.64 -2.74
CA MET A 31 7.75 -5.44 -2.31
C MET A 31 7.92 -4.11 -1.56
N LEU A 32 7.29 -3.04 -2.03
CA LEU A 32 7.28 -1.74 -1.36
C LEU A 32 6.59 -1.85 0.01
N GLY A 33 5.42 -2.49 0.09
CA GLY A 33 4.71 -2.73 1.34
C GLY A 33 5.56 -3.48 2.38
N PHE A 34 6.25 -4.54 1.97
CA PHE A 34 7.18 -5.25 2.86
C PHE A 34 8.38 -4.40 3.29
N GLY A 35 8.94 -3.60 2.38
CA GLY A 35 10.03 -2.67 2.70
C GLY A 35 9.61 -1.65 3.77
N LEU A 36 8.39 -1.12 3.67
CA LEU A 36 7.83 -0.21 4.67
C LEU A 36 7.57 -0.91 6.01
N ILE A 37 7.10 -2.16 6.00
CA ILE A 37 6.95 -2.95 7.24
C ILE A 37 8.30 -3.16 7.93
N LEU A 38 9.36 -3.47 7.17
CA LEU A 38 10.72 -3.57 7.72
C LEU A 38 11.19 -2.25 8.32
N LEU A 39 10.92 -1.13 7.64
CA LEU A 39 11.23 0.21 8.13
C LEU A 39 10.48 0.52 9.44
N TRP A 40 9.20 0.15 9.52
CA TRP A 40 8.39 0.28 10.74
C TRP A 40 8.89 -0.62 11.87
N LEU A 41 9.31 -1.85 11.59
CA LEU A 41 9.94 -2.74 12.58
C LEU A 41 11.25 -2.15 13.11
N ALA A 42 12.06 -1.55 12.23
CA ALA A 42 13.29 -0.87 12.65
C ALA A 42 12.99 0.29 13.62
N LEU A 43 11.91 1.04 13.40
CA LEU A 43 11.45 2.07 14.35
C LEU A 43 11.12 1.46 15.71
N LEU A 44 10.36 0.35 15.76
CA LEU A 44 10.02 -0.32 17.02
C LEU A 44 11.22 -0.88 17.76
N LEU A 45 12.24 -1.34 17.03
CA LEU A 45 13.51 -1.81 17.58
C LEU A 45 14.44 -0.67 18.02
N ARG A 46 13.95 0.58 18.03
CA ARG A 46 14.68 1.78 18.44
C ARG A 46 15.89 2.09 17.56
N ALA A 47 15.91 1.64 16.30
CA ALA A 47 16.95 1.97 15.33
C ALA A 47 17.22 3.48 15.18
N PRO A 48 16.21 4.39 15.21
CA PRO A 48 16.48 5.82 15.08
C PRO A 48 17.42 6.40 16.15
N VAL A 49 17.52 5.77 17.34
CA VAL A 49 18.38 6.25 18.44
C VAL A 49 19.87 6.23 18.07
N TYR A 50 20.24 5.38 17.11
CA TYR A 50 21.62 5.22 16.66
C TYR A 50 21.96 6.09 15.43
N LEU A 51 20.98 6.83 14.90
CA LEU A 51 21.14 7.65 13.71
C LEU A 51 21.26 9.14 14.06
N PRO A 52 21.89 9.95 13.18
CA PRO A 52 21.81 11.40 13.27
C PRO A 52 20.35 11.87 13.38
N MET A 53 20.11 12.90 14.19
CA MET A 53 18.76 13.41 14.51
C MET A 53 17.89 13.62 13.27
N GLN A 54 18.45 14.20 12.20
CA GLN A 54 17.72 14.43 10.95
C GLN A 54 17.25 13.11 10.30
N LEU A 55 18.12 12.11 10.21
CA LEU A 55 17.78 10.80 9.66
C LEU A 55 16.78 10.05 10.55
N ALA A 56 16.93 10.17 11.87
CA ALA A 56 15.98 9.60 12.82
C ALA A 56 14.56 10.19 12.65
N SER A 57 14.45 11.51 12.44
CA SER A 57 13.17 12.18 12.16
C SER A 57 12.56 11.69 10.84
N TRP A 58 13.34 11.60 9.77
CA TRP A 58 12.88 11.07 8.49
C TRP A 58 12.38 9.62 8.61
N LEU A 59 13.14 8.76 9.29
CA LEU A 59 12.78 7.37 9.50
C LEU A 59 11.46 7.23 10.28
N THR A 60 11.31 8.03 11.34
CA THR A 60 10.09 8.06 12.16
C THR A 60 8.90 8.56 11.35
N PHE A 61 9.09 9.60 10.54
CA PHE A 61 8.05 10.13 9.65
C PHE A 61 7.59 9.08 8.62
N LEU A 62 8.52 8.40 7.95
CA LEU A 62 8.21 7.35 6.99
C LEU A 62 7.50 6.16 7.65
N ALA A 63 7.95 5.76 8.83
CA ALA A 63 7.37 4.66 9.59
C ALA A 63 5.95 4.98 10.09
N LEU A 64 5.71 6.19 10.60
CA LEU A 64 4.47 6.54 11.28
C LEU A 64 3.41 7.14 10.35
N PHE A 65 3.79 7.85 9.29
CA PHE A 65 2.83 8.46 8.38
C PHE A 65 2.74 7.69 7.06
N ILE A 66 3.87 7.46 6.39
CA ILE A 66 3.86 6.87 5.06
C ILE A 66 3.49 5.39 5.09
N THR A 67 4.03 4.63 6.05
CA THR A 67 3.79 3.17 6.15
C THR A 67 2.31 2.83 6.36
N PRO A 68 1.63 3.27 7.44
CA PRO A 68 0.21 2.92 7.62
C PRO A 68 -0.66 3.50 6.50
N GLY A 69 -0.34 4.70 6.02
CA GLY A 69 -1.08 5.33 4.95
C GLY A 69 -0.98 4.59 3.61
N TYR A 70 0.21 4.10 3.26
CA TYR A 70 0.40 3.29 2.04
C TYR A 70 -0.31 1.95 2.15
N LEU A 71 -0.14 1.24 3.26
CA LEU A 71 -0.78 -0.07 3.46
C LEU A 71 -2.30 0.05 3.46
N LEU A 72 -2.84 1.06 4.13
CA LEU A 72 -4.27 1.35 4.09
C LEU A 72 -4.75 1.75 2.70
N GLY A 73 -4.00 2.60 2.01
CA GLY A 73 -4.29 2.98 0.63
C GLY A 73 -4.35 1.78 -0.29
N ASP A 74 -3.38 0.86 -0.20
CA ASP A 74 -3.35 -0.37 -0.97
C ASP A 74 -4.59 -1.25 -0.71
N MET A 75 -5.00 -1.39 0.54
CA MET A 75 -6.24 -2.11 0.91
C MET A 75 -7.50 -1.41 0.37
N LEU A 76 -7.56 -0.07 0.42
CA LEU A 76 -8.75 0.69 0.03
C LEU A 76 -8.94 0.70 -1.49
N VAL A 77 -7.83 0.89 -2.21
CA VAL A 77 -7.81 1.08 -3.67
C VAL A 77 -7.43 -0.19 -4.42
N TRP A 78 -7.47 -1.37 -3.79
CA TRP A 78 -7.03 -2.62 -4.40
C TRP A 78 -7.77 -2.97 -5.71
N ARG A 79 -9.05 -2.57 -5.81
CA ARG A 79 -9.87 -2.71 -7.03
C ARG A 79 -9.57 -1.62 -8.08
N LEU A 80 -9.00 -0.49 -7.67
CA LEU A 80 -8.63 0.60 -8.56
C LEU A 80 -7.23 0.35 -9.12
N ARG A 81 -7.10 0.44 -10.44
CA ARG A 81 -5.82 0.27 -11.14
C ARG A 81 -5.00 1.56 -11.10
N LEU A 82 -4.76 2.08 -9.89
CA LEU A 82 -3.92 3.25 -9.67
C LEU A 82 -2.45 2.91 -9.87
N ASP A 83 -1.72 3.84 -10.48
CA ASP A 83 -0.28 3.74 -10.65
C ASP A 83 0.46 3.91 -9.31
N TRP A 84 1.72 3.48 -9.27
CA TRP A 84 2.53 3.52 -8.04
C TRP A 84 2.66 4.94 -7.46
N LEU A 85 2.76 5.95 -8.32
CA LEU A 85 2.88 7.36 -7.93
C LEU A 85 1.58 7.88 -7.31
N GLU A 86 0.44 7.53 -7.89
CA GLU A 86 -0.87 7.89 -7.36
C GLU A 86 -1.11 7.25 -5.98
N ARG A 87 -0.69 5.99 -5.82
CA ARG A 87 -0.74 5.29 -4.52
C ARG A 87 0.16 5.95 -3.47
N MET A 88 1.35 6.40 -3.87
CA MET A 88 2.23 7.19 -3.00
C MET A 88 1.60 8.53 -2.61
N ALA A 89 0.92 9.20 -3.55
CA ALA A 89 0.23 10.45 -3.27
C ALA A 89 -0.93 10.28 -2.27
N LEU A 90 -1.61 9.12 -2.28
CA LEU A 90 -2.64 8.78 -1.29
C LEU A 90 -2.07 8.36 0.07
N ALA A 91 -0.84 7.84 0.11
CA ALA A 91 -0.24 7.32 1.34
C ALA A 91 -0.15 8.41 2.42
N PHE A 92 0.35 9.60 2.09
CA PHE A 92 0.49 10.66 3.07
C PHE A 92 -0.84 11.13 3.71
N PRO A 93 -1.87 11.55 2.96
CA PRO A 93 -3.13 12.00 3.55
C PRO A 93 -3.85 10.89 4.33
N LEU A 94 -3.80 9.63 3.88
CA LEU A 94 -4.35 8.51 4.63
C LEU A 94 -3.58 8.26 5.92
N GLY A 95 -2.25 8.35 5.87
CA GLY A 95 -1.40 8.25 7.05
C GLY A 95 -1.75 9.31 8.10
N VAL A 96 -1.88 10.56 7.68
CA VAL A 96 -2.30 11.66 8.57
C VAL A 96 -3.67 11.39 9.17
N ALA A 97 -4.65 10.95 8.37
CA ALA A 97 -6.00 10.66 8.86
C ALA A 97 -6.00 9.55 9.93
N VAL A 98 -5.24 8.47 9.71
CA VAL A 98 -5.12 7.35 10.65
C VAL A 98 -4.42 7.78 11.94
N MET A 99 -3.33 8.54 11.83
CA MET A 99 -2.52 8.97 12.98
C MET A 99 -3.19 10.06 13.81
N ALA A 100 -4.15 10.79 13.23
CA ALA A 100 -4.97 11.76 13.95
C ALA A 100 -5.90 11.10 14.98
N LEU A 101 -6.39 9.88 14.73
CA LEU A 101 -7.34 9.19 15.62
C LEU A 101 -6.83 9.03 17.07
N PRO A 102 -5.66 8.41 17.33
CA PRO A 102 -5.13 8.31 18.69
C PRO A 102 -4.76 9.68 19.26
N GLY A 103 -4.33 10.64 18.43
CA GLY A 103 -4.07 12.02 18.86
C GLY A 103 -5.31 12.70 19.43
N LEU A 104 -6.42 12.67 18.69
CA LEU A 104 -7.70 13.21 19.12
C LEU A 104 -8.23 12.49 20.36
N PHE A 105 -8.14 11.16 20.39
CA PHE A 105 -8.61 10.36 21.53
C PHE A 105 -7.86 10.70 22.82
N VAL A 106 -6.53 10.75 22.77
CA VAL A 106 -5.69 11.06 23.95
C VAL A 106 -5.87 12.50 24.39
N LEU A 107 -6.02 13.45 23.46
CA LEU A 107 -6.33 14.84 23.79
C LEU A 107 -7.66 14.98 24.55
N LEU A 108 -8.71 14.27 24.11
CA LEU A 108 -10.01 14.28 24.80
C LEU A 108 -9.93 13.70 26.21
N GLN A 109 -9.07 12.70 26.42
CA GLN A 109 -8.87 12.07 27.73
C GLN A 109 -7.81 12.77 28.59
N HIS A 110 -7.21 13.86 28.12
CA HIS A 110 -6.07 14.54 28.78
C HIS A 110 -4.92 13.59 29.10
N GLY A 111 -4.68 12.62 28.21
CA GLY A 111 -3.69 11.59 28.43
C GLY A 111 -2.25 12.04 28.22
N THR A 112 -1.31 11.18 28.60
CA THR A 112 0.13 11.47 28.58
C THR A 112 0.76 11.17 27.22
N ILE A 113 2.01 11.64 27.03
CA ILE A 113 2.82 11.34 25.83
C ILE A 113 3.01 9.82 25.65
N VAL A 114 3.07 9.06 26.76
CA VAL A 114 3.22 7.60 26.71
C VAL A 114 1.96 6.95 26.14
N GLU A 115 0.78 7.42 26.56
CA GLU A 115 -0.51 6.93 26.04
C GLU A 115 -0.68 7.29 24.57
N LEU A 116 -0.28 8.51 24.16
CA LEU A 116 -0.27 8.91 22.75
C LEU A 116 0.61 8.00 21.89
N THR A 117 1.84 7.77 22.34
CA THR A 117 2.80 6.90 21.64
C THR A 117 2.27 5.46 21.55
N THR A 118 1.66 4.97 22.63
CA THR A 118 1.05 3.63 22.66
C THR A 118 -0.12 3.54 21.67
N GLY A 119 -0.97 4.57 21.60
CA GLY A 119 -2.06 4.66 20.64
C GLY A 119 -1.56 4.67 19.19
N TRP A 120 -0.50 5.41 18.89
CA TRP A 120 0.17 5.39 17.59
C TRP A 120 0.71 4.00 17.22
N ILE A 121 1.38 3.33 18.15
CA ILE A 121 1.87 1.96 17.92
C ILE A 121 0.69 1.00 17.69
N ALA A 122 -0.36 1.06 18.51
CA ALA A 122 -1.52 0.19 18.39
C ALA A 122 -2.22 0.34 17.03
N VAL A 123 -2.48 1.57 16.61
CA VAL A 123 -3.16 1.86 15.34
C VAL A 123 -2.31 1.43 14.15
N THR A 124 -1.01 1.76 14.13
CA THR A 124 -0.12 1.34 13.03
C THR A 124 0.03 -0.18 12.96
N THR A 125 0.11 -0.86 14.12
CA THR A 125 0.13 -2.34 14.20
C THR A 125 -1.16 -2.93 13.62
N ALA A 126 -2.32 -2.37 13.96
CA ALA A 126 -3.61 -2.84 13.43
C ALA A 126 -3.68 -2.72 11.90
N VAL A 127 -3.17 -1.62 11.33
CA VAL A 127 -3.10 -1.43 9.88
C VAL A 127 -2.17 -2.46 9.22
N VAL A 128 -0.99 -2.71 9.81
CA VAL A 128 -0.05 -3.72 9.29
C VAL A 128 -0.70 -5.12 9.29
N ILE A 129 -1.33 -5.51 10.40
CA ILE A 129 -2.03 -6.80 10.50
C ILE A 129 -3.16 -6.88 9.47
N GLY A 130 -3.98 -5.83 9.35
CA GLY A 130 -5.05 -5.74 8.37
C GLY A 130 -4.54 -5.93 6.94
N TRP A 131 -3.42 -5.31 6.59
CA TRP A 131 -2.81 -5.45 5.28
C TRP A 131 -2.27 -6.86 5.01
N LEU A 132 -1.62 -7.47 6.00
CA LEU A 132 -1.15 -8.86 5.89
C LEU A 132 -2.32 -9.83 5.68
N LEU A 133 -3.40 -9.67 6.43
CA LEU A 133 -4.63 -10.45 6.26
C LEU A 133 -5.24 -10.23 4.87
N HIS A 134 -5.34 -8.98 4.43
CA HIS A 134 -5.83 -8.64 3.10
C HIS A 134 -5.02 -9.31 1.98
N LEU A 135 -3.68 -9.34 2.09
CA LEU A 135 -2.84 -10.06 1.13
C LEU A 135 -3.10 -11.57 1.09
N VAL A 136 -3.29 -12.19 2.25
CA VAL A 136 -3.57 -13.64 2.32
C VAL A 136 -4.94 -13.94 1.69
N LEU A 137 -5.96 -13.16 2.02
CA LEU A 137 -7.32 -13.34 1.52
C LEU A 137 -7.41 -13.15 0.00
N THR A 138 -6.86 -12.05 -0.51
CA THR A 138 -6.88 -11.76 -1.96
C THR A 138 -6.12 -12.78 -2.80
N ARG A 139 -5.07 -13.42 -2.24
CA ARG A 139 -4.35 -14.51 -2.89
C ARG A 139 -5.12 -15.83 -2.85
N ALA A 140 -5.84 -16.10 -1.76
CA ALA A 140 -6.68 -17.29 -1.64
C ALA A 140 -7.82 -17.29 -2.67
N ASP A 141 -8.43 -16.12 -2.91
CA ASP A 141 -9.49 -15.95 -3.91
C ASP A 141 -8.99 -16.16 -5.36
N ALA A 142 -7.71 -15.87 -5.64
CA ALA A 142 -7.12 -16.04 -6.97
C ALA A 142 -6.75 -17.51 -7.31
N GLY A 143 -6.79 -18.41 -6.32
CA GLY A 143 -6.50 -19.83 -6.48
C GLY A 143 -7.73 -20.72 -6.68
N ARG A 144 -8.94 -20.15 -6.63
CA ARG A 144 -10.21 -20.80 -7.00
C ARG A 144 -10.64 -20.37 -8.40
#